data_AF-A0A2E5LXL2-F1
#
_entry.id   AF-A0A2E5LXL2-F1
#
_cell.length_a   1.000
_cell.length_b   1.000
_cell.length_c   1.000
_cell.angle_alpha   90.00
_cell.angle_beta   90.00
_cell.angle_gamma   90.00
#
_symmetry.space_group_name_H-M   'P 1'
#
loop_
_entity.id
_entity.type
_entity.pdbx_description
1 polymer ?
#
loop_
_entity_poly.entity_id
_entity_poly.type
_entity_poly.pdbx_seq_one_letter_code
_entity_poly.pdbx_strand_id
1 'polypeptide(L)'
;MRAETGDVAFRLLLALGESWDALQRASIDPSSKGLYLTKEYLGGYTRFSAGPSTSPRLIVEWNESTRHLRVLRCHDWPGFEAVVSSTVAYVRDEAREQGIIDSVDDVLVRACEEPTLPARRTVLPGAMEEPDVEPVRKRA
;
A
#
# COMPACT_ATOMS: atom_id res chain seq x y z
N MET A 1 -2.90 12.99 -0.40
CA MET A 1 -3.04 11.55 -0.72
C MET A 1 -4.51 11.17 -0.86
N ARG A 2 -4.88 10.30 -1.82
CA ARG A 2 -6.25 9.78 -1.97
C ARG A 2 -6.24 8.24 -2.01
N ALA A 3 -6.83 7.60 -0.99
CA ALA A 3 -7.02 6.15 -0.97
C ALA A 3 -8.20 5.76 -1.88
N GLU A 4 -7.93 5.66 -3.18
CA GLU A 4 -8.93 5.49 -4.24
C GLU A 4 -8.43 4.53 -5.33
N THR A 5 -9.27 3.60 -5.77
CA THR A 5 -8.88 2.59 -6.78
C THR A 5 -8.72 3.16 -8.19
N GLY A 6 -9.11 4.41 -8.44
CA GLY A 6 -8.77 5.11 -9.69
C GLY A 6 -7.31 5.56 -9.75
N ASP A 7 -6.70 5.82 -8.59
CA ASP A 7 -5.31 6.27 -8.47
C ASP A 7 -4.35 5.10 -8.75
N VAL A 8 -3.44 5.30 -9.72
CA VAL A 8 -2.46 4.28 -10.14
C VAL A 8 -1.46 3.98 -9.03
N ALA A 9 -0.96 4.99 -8.32
CA ALA A 9 0.00 4.78 -7.24
C ALA A 9 -0.65 4.01 -6.07
N PHE A 10 -1.93 4.28 -5.78
CA PHE A 10 -2.67 3.49 -4.80
C PHE A 10 -2.86 2.03 -5.25
N ARG A 11 -3.20 1.79 -6.53
CA ARG A 11 -3.32 0.42 -7.06
C ARG A 11 -1.99 -0.33 -7.04
N LEU A 12 -0.89 0.33 -7.40
CA LEU A 12 0.45 -0.26 -7.32
C LEU A 12 0.83 -0.62 -5.88
N LEU A 13 0.45 0.19 -4.89
CA LEU A 13 0.64 -0.16 -3.49
C LEU A 13 -0.13 -1.43 -3.11
N LEU A 14 -1.39 -1.57 -3.53
CA LEU A 14 -2.17 -2.78 -3.27
C LEU A 14 -1.53 -4.00 -3.94
N ALA A 15 -1.08 -3.86 -5.20
CA ALA A 15 -0.38 -4.90 -5.94
C ALA A 15 0.91 -5.36 -5.23
N LEU A 16 1.71 -4.44 -4.69
CA LEU A 16 2.86 -4.78 -3.85
C LEU A 16 2.45 -5.61 -2.62
N GLY A 17 1.31 -5.27 -2.02
CA GLY A 17 0.74 -6.03 -0.90
C GLY A 17 0.18 -7.39 -1.32
N GLU A 18 -0.34 -7.52 -2.53
CA GLU A 18 -0.77 -8.81 -3.08
C GLU A 18 0.43 -9.73 -3.31
N SER A 19 1.52 -9.20 -3.86
CA SER A 19 2.79 -9.90 -4.05
C SER A 19 3.56 -10.18 -2.76
N TRP A 20 3.10 -9.70 -1.60
CA TRP A 20 3.80 -9.78 -0.31
C TRP A 20 4.42 -11.15 -0.02
N ASP A 21 3.65 -12.23 -0.15
CA ASP A 21 4.12 -13.58 0.18
C ASP A 21 5.22 -14.06 -0.79
N ALA A 22 5.17 -13.64 -2.06
CA ALA A 22 6.21 -13.94 -3.04
C ALA A 22 7.49 -13.15 -2.75
N LEU A 23 7.36 -11.86 -2.44
CA LEU A 23 8.49 -10.99 -2.07
C LEU A 23 9.21 -11.51 -0.82
N GLN A 24 8.45 -11.92 0.21
CA GLN A 24 9.02 -12.48 1.44
C GLN A 24 9.80 -13.78 1.18
N ARG A 25 9.27 -14.69 0.35
CA ARG A 25 9.99 -15.93 -0.02
C ARG A 25 11.29 -15.64 -0.80
N ALA A 26 11.29 -14.57 -1.59
CA ALA A 26 12.42 -14.10 -2.37
C ALA A 26 13.37 -13.19 -1.57
N SER A 27 13.10 -12.95 -0.28
CA SER A 27 13.88 -11.99 0.55
C SER A 27 13.96 -10.58 -0.05
N ILE A 28 12.96 -10.17 -0.84
CA ILE A 28 12.87 -8.81 -1.40
C ILE A 28 12.11 -7.95 -0.39
N ASP A 29 12.79 -6.96 0.20
CA ASP A 29 12.21 -6.07 1.20
C ASP A 29 11.86 -4.68 0.63
N PRO A 30 10.57 -4.34 0.43
CA PRO A 30 10.13 -3.02 0.01
C PRO A 30 10.58 -1.88 0.94
N SER A 31 10.86 -2.17 2.22
CA SER A 31 11.27 -1.18 3.22
C SER A 31 12.62 -0.55 2.91
N SER A 32 13.47 -1.22 2.11
CA SER A 32 14.73 -0.67 1.59
C SER A 32 14.55 0.60 0.74
N LYS A 33 13.34 0.86 0.23
CA LYS A 33 12.97 2.11 -0.47
C LYS A 33 12.04 3.01 0.36
N GLY A 34 11.98 2.80 1.67
CA GLY A 34 11.17 3.60 2.58
C GLY A 34 9.68 3.29 2.53
N LEU A 35 9.28 2.14 1.94
CA LEU A 35 7.90 1.67 1.99
C LEU A 35 7.75 0.57 3.05
N TYR A 36 7.25 0.97 4.23
CA TYR A 36 6.85 0.00 5.25
C TYR A 36 5.42 -0.43 4.95
N LEU A 37 5.26 -1.69 4.55
CA LEU A 37 3.98 -2.27 4.18
C LEU A 37 3.74 -3.52 5.03
N THR A 38 2.52 -3.67 5.54
CA THR A 38 2.08 -4.92 6.18
C THR A 38 0.73 -5.35 5.63
N LYS A 39 0.47 -6.66 5.69
CA LYS A 39 -0.73 -7.31 5.18
C LYS A 39 -1.33 -8.21 6.26
N GLU A 40 -2.64 -8.10 6.48
CA GLU A 40 -3.39 -8.93 7.43
C GLU A 40 -4.68 -9.45 6.77
N TYR A 41 -5.00 -10.73 6.92
CA TYR A 41 -6.21 -11.35 6.37
C TYR A 41 -7.31 -11.41 7.44
N LEU A 42 -8.48 -10.81 7.16
CA LEU A 42 -9.58 -10.59 8.10
C LEU A 42 -10.87 -11.35 7.72
N GLY A 43 -10.77 -12.53 7.11
CA GLY A 43 -11.94 -13.35 6.79
C GLY A 43 -12.88 -12.68 5.78
N GLY A 44 -12.34 -12.21 4.65
CA GLY A 44 -13.08 -11.58 3.56
C GLY A 44 -12.54 -10.21 3.17
N TYR A 45 -11.77 -9.56 4.04
CA TYR A 45 -10.98 -8.38 3.72
C TYR A 45 -9.51 -8.68 3.90
N THR A 46 -8.68 -8.02 3.11
CA THR A 46 -7.25 -7.90 3.35
C THR A 46 -6.96 -6.48 3.81
N ARG A 47 -6.39 -6.35 5.01
CA ARG A 47 -5.93 -5.07 5.53
C ARG A 47 -4.52 -4.81 5.06
N PHE A 48 -4.31 -3.65 4.47
CA PHE A 48 -3.01 -3.12 4.10
C PHE A 48 -2.71 -1.91 4.97
N SER A 49 -1.57 -1.93 5.65
CA SER A 49 -1.06 -0.78 6.39
C SER A 49 0.26 -0.34 5.76
N ALA A 50 0.34 0.93 5.35
CA ALA A 50 1.47 1.46 4.62
C ALA A 50 1.92 2.82 5.16
N GLY A 51 3.22 3.08 5.15
CA GLY A 51 3.79 4.36 5.51
C GLY A 51 5.28 4.50 5.19
N PRO A 52 5.84 5.70 5.39
CA PRO A 52 7.27 5.96 5.28
C PRO A 52 8.07 5.42 6.48
N SER A 53 7.39 4.93 7.51
CA SER A 53 7.95 4.31 8.71
C SER A 53 7.00 3.24 9.22
N THR A 54 7.37 2.59 10.33
CA THR A 54 6.52 1.63 11.04
C THR A 54 5.19 2.22 11.54
N SER A 55 5.04 3.54 11.57
CA SER A 55 3.76 4.20 11.81
C SER A 55 3.02 4.42 10.47
N PRO A 56 1.95 3.65 10.20
CA PRO A 56 1.27 3.74 8.91
C PRO A 56 0.54 5.07 8.75
N ARG A 57 0.74 5.71 7.59
CA ARG A 57 -0.03 6.88 7.13
C ARG A 57 -1.32 6.46 6.44
N LEU A 58 -1.34 5.26 5.89
CA LEU A 58 -2.46 4.68 5.19
C LEU A 58 -2.82 3.32 5.82
N ILE A 59 -4.08 3.13 6.17
CA ILE A 59 -4.63 1.83 6.56
C ILE A 59 -5.92 1.66 5.79
N VAL A 60 -5.98 0.62 4.97
CA VAL A 60 -7.16 0.30 4.17
C VAL A 60 -7.48 -1.17 4.29
N GLU A 61 -8.74 -1.50 4.11
CA GLU A 61 -9.19 -2.87 3.95
C GLU A 61 -9.82 -3.02 2.59
N TRP A 62 -9.36 -4.02 1.86
CA TRP A 62 -9.83 -4.33 0.52
C TRP A 62 -10.50 -5.69 0.51
N ASN A 63 -11.72 -5.74 -0.03
CA ASN A 63 -12.40 -6.99 -0.33
C ASN A 63 -12.49 -7.13 -1.85
N GLU A 64 -11.65 -8.01 -2.38
CA GLU A 64 -11.55 -8.27 -3.82
C GLU A 64 -12.90 -8.75 -4.40
N SER A 65 -13.52 -9.74 -3.76
CA SER A 65 -14.76 -10.38 -4.25
C SER A 65 -15.93 -9.41 -4.40
N THR A 66 -16.07 -8.44 -3.49
CA THR A 66 -17.15 -7.45 -3.50
C THR A 66 -16.71 -6.09 -4.02
N ARG A 67 -15.44 -5.96 -4.42
CA ARG A 67 -14.83 -4.70 -4.88
C ARG A 67 -15.05 -3.56 -3.89
N HIS A 68 -14.90 -3.83 -2.60
CA HIS A 68 -15.17 -2.86 -1.54
C HIS A 68 -13.89 -2.42 -0.83
N LEU A 69 -13.60 -1.13 -0.93
CA LEU A 69 -12.52 -0.46 -0.23
C LEU A 69 -13.05 0.25 1.03
N ARG A 70 -12.53 -0.12 2.19
CA ARG A 70 -12.74 0.62 3.45
C ARG A 70 -11.47 1.36 3.81
N VAL A 71 -11.57 2.67 3.99
CA VAL A 71 -10.44 3.52 4.41
C VAL A 71 -10.54 3.73 5.91
N LEU A 72 -9.59 3.15 6.64
CA LEU A 72 -9.48 3.23 8.10
C LEU A 72 -8.56 4.37 8.53
N ARG A 73 -7.53 4.66 7.71
CA ARG A 73 -6.60 5.76 7.88
C ARG A 73 -6.08 6.23 6.53
N CYS A 74 -6.00 7.53 6.31
CA CYS A 74 -5.44 8.15 5.11
C CYS A 74 -4.92 9.56 5.47
N HIS A 75 -3.82 9.60 6.23
CA HIS A 75 -3.17 10.85 6.62
C HIS A 75 -2.36 11.43 5.47
N ASP A 76 -1.86 12.65 5.65
CA ASP A 76 -0.96 13.20 4.66
C ASP A 76 0.33 12.40 4.59
N TRP A 77 0.77 12.16 3.35
CA TRP A 77 1.99 11.43 3.05
C TRP A 77 2.66 12.10 1.85
N PRO A 78 3.46 13.14 2.11
CA PRO A 78 4.25 13.80 1.08
C PRO A 78 5.16 12.80 0.37
N GLY A 79 5.20 12.87 -0.96
CA GLY A 79 6.05 12.01 -1.79
C GLY A 79 5.55 10.57 -1.96
N PHE A 80 4.30 10.26 -1.59
CA PHE A 80 3.71 8.92 -1.73
C PHE A 80 3.94 8.29 -3.11
N GLU A 81 3.57 9.00 -4.18
CA GLU A 81 3.70 8.50 -5.55
C GLU A 81 5.15 8.17 -5.90
N ALA A 82 6.09 9.03 -5.48
CA ALA A 82 7.52 8.81 -5.69
C ALA A 82 8.04 7.59 -4.91
N VAL A 83 7.63 7.42 -3.65
CA VAL A 83 7.99 6.26 -2.83
C VAL A 83 7.48 4.99 -3.50
N VAL A 84 6.19 4.90 -3.80
CA VAL A 84 5.60 3.73 -4.47
C VAL A 84 6.29 3.44 -5.80
N SER A 85 6.49 4.44 -6.65
CA SER A 85 7.16 4.26 -7.94
C SER A 85 8.59 3.73 -7.78
N SER A 86 9.36 4.28 -6.84
CA SER A 86 10.73 3.84 -6.59
C SER A 86 10.80 2.43 -6.01
N THR A 87 9.83 2.06 -5.16
CA THR A 87 9.71 0.71 -4.61
C THR A 87 9.32 -0.29 -5.69
N VAL A 88 8.38 0.04 -6.57
CA VAL A 88 8.01 -0.82 -7.70
C VAL A 88 9.20 -1.08 -8.61
N ALA A 89 9.97 -0.03 -8.96
CA ALA A 89 11.16 -0.18 -9.78
C ALA A 89 12.18 -1.13 -9.12
N TYR A 90 12.48 -0.91 -7.83
CA TYR A 90 13.35 -1.77 -7.05
C TYR A 90 12.88 -3.22 -7.00
N VAL A 91 11.60 -3.45 -6.69
CA VAL A 91 11.03 -4.80 -6.62
C VAL A 91 11.13 -5.51 -7.97
N ARG A 92 10.90 -4.81 -9.09
CA ARG A 92 11.05 -5.39 -10.43
C ARG A 92 12.50 -5.74 -10.75
N ASP A 93 13.45 -4.91 -10.35
CA ASP A 93 14.87 -5.18 -10.59
C ASP A 93 15.34 -6.39 -9.78
N GLU A 94 15.04 -6.45 -8.49
CA GLU A 94 15.33 -7.60 -7.63
C GLU A 94 14.64 -8.88 -8.11
N ALA A 95 13.35 -8.79 -8.48
CA ALA A 95 12.61 -9.94 -9.00
C ALA A 95 13.20 -10.48 -10.31
N ARG A 96 13.79 -9.61 -11.14
CA ARG A 96 14.49 -9.99 -12.37
C ARG A 96 15.80 -10.71 -12.05
N GLU A 97 16.58 -10.19 -11.11
CA GLU A 97 17.82 -10.84 -10.67
C GLU A 97 17.57 -12.22 -10.08
N GLN A 98 16.43 -12.41 -9.42
CA GLN A 98 16.04 -13.68 -8.82
C GLN A 98 15.24 -14.60 -9.74
N GLY A 99 14.96 -14.19 -10.99
CA GLY A 99 14.25 -15.01 -11.97
C GLY A 99 12.77 -15.25 -11.66
N ILE A 100 12.14 -14.39 -10.86
CA ILE A 100 10.71 -14.47 -10.49
C ILE A 100 9.87 -13.31 -11.05
N ILE A 101 10.45 -12.54 -11.97
CA ILE A 101 9.83 -11.33 -12.51
C ILE A 101 8.42 -11.56 -13.05
N ASP A 102 8.16 -12.65 -13.75
CA ASP A 102 6.84 -12.92 -14.34
C ASP A 102 5.73 -12.98 -13.27
N SER A 103 6.03 -13.52 -12.09
CA SER A 103 5.06 -13.61 -10.99
C SER A 103 4.76 -12.27 -10.33
N VAL A 104 5.67 -11.31 -10.46
CA VAL A 104 5.57 -9.98 -9.86
C VAL A 104 5.02 -8.98 -10.87
N ASP A 105 5.49 -9.04 -12.12
CA ASP A 105 5.18 -8.08 -13.16
C ASP A 105 3.72 -8.16 -13.60
N ASP A 106 3.14 -9.36 -13.69
CA ASP A 106 1.73 -9.54 -14.05
C ASP A 106 0.79 -8.75 -13.13
N VAL A 107 1.05 -8.77 -11.82
CA VAL A 107 0.23 -8.07 -10.82
C VAL A 107 0.41 -6.55 -10.94
N LEU A 108 1.66 -6.10 -11.15
CA LEU A 108 1.99 -4.69 -11.28
C LEU A 108 1.45 -4.07 -12.59
N VAL A 109 1.51 -4.81 -13.69
CA VAL A 109 0.97 -4.39 -14.99
C VAL A 109 -0.55 -4.23 -14.90
N ARG A 110 -1.26 -5.22 -14.32
CA ARG A 110 -2.70 -5.13 -14.08
C ARG A 110 -3.07 -3.94 -13.21
N ALA A 111 -2.25 -3.61 -12.22
CA ALA A 111 -2.48 -2.46 -11.35
C ALA A 111 -2.39 -1.11 -12.09
N CYS A 112 -1.69 -1.04 -13.23
CA CYS A 112 -1.64 0.14 -14.08
C CYS A 112 -2.88 0.30 -14.97
N GLU A 113 -3.56 -0.80 -15.31
CA GLU A 113 -4.75 -0.79 -16.17
C GLU A 113 -5.96 -0.19 -15.47
N GLU A 114 -6.70 0.69 -16.16
CA GLU A 114 -7.88 1.34 -15.57
C GLU A 114 -8.91 0.30 -15.11
N PRO A 115 -9.46 0.41 -13.88
CA PRO A 115 -10.41 -0.58 -13.38
C PRO A 115 -11.66 -0.67 -14.25
N THR A 116 -11.93 -1.85 -14.78
CA THR A 116 -13.11 -2.10 -15.65
C THR A 116 -14.44 -2.06 -14.90
N LEU A 117 -14.42 -2.27 -13.58
CA LEU A 117 -15.59 -2.23 -12.71
C LEU A 117 -15.41 -1.21 -11.59
N PRO A 118 -16.45 -0.45 -11.22
CA PRO A 118 -16.37 0.48 -10.12
C PRO A 118 -16.12 -0.26 -8.80
N ALA A 119 -15.37 0.37 -7.89
CA ALA A 119 -15.21 -0.10 -6.52
C ALA A 119 -16.06 0.76 -5.58
N ARG A 120 -16.76 0.12 -4.64
CA ARG A 120 -17.41 0.86 -3.55
C ARG A 120 -16.32 1.37 -2.61
N ARG A 121 -16.41 2.63 -2.19
CA ARG A 121 -15.51 3.23 -1.21
C ARG A 121 -16.26 3.68 0.03
N THR A 122 -15.83 3.23 1.19
CA THR A 122 -16.34 3.67 2.49
C THR A 122 -15.18 4.27 3.28
N VAL A 123 -15.30 5.51 3.75
CA VAL A 123 -14.33 6.14 4.65
C VAL A 123 -14.88 6.10 6.06
N LEU A 124 -14.14 5.50 6.99
CA LEU A 124 -14.57 5.41 8.37
C LEU A 124 -14.40 6.76 9.11
N PRO A 125 -15.23 7.04 10.13
CA PRO A 125 -15.03 8.19 11.00
C PRO A 125 -13.60 8.20 11.58
N GLY A 126 -12.95 9.36 11.60
CA GLY A 126 -11.58 9.51 12.09
C GLY A 126 -10.48 9.06 11.12
N ALA A 127 -10.80 8.51 9.93
CA ALA A 127 -9.78 8.02 9.01
C ALA A 127 -8.83 9.12 8.47
N MET A 128 -9.26 10.37 8.50
CA MET A 128 -8.44 11.51 8.06
C MET A 128 -7.90 12.33 9.24
N GLU A 129 -8.25 11.98 10.48
CA GLU A 129 -7.84 12.72 11.67
C GLU A 129 -6.40 12.35 12.01
N GLU A 130 -5.48 13.30 11.85
CA GLU A 130 -4.13 13.10 12.32
C GLU A 130 -4.13 13.05 13.86
N PRO A 131 -3.38 12.13 14.49
CA PRO A 131 -3.29 12.10 15.94
C PRO A 131 -2.70 13.43 16.39
N ASP A 132 -3.39 14.10 17.32
CA ASP A 132 -2.87 15.29 18.00
C ASP A 132 -1.50 14.95 18.60
N VAL A 133 -0.43 15.42 17.96
CA VAL A 133 0.91 15.31 18.52
C VAL A 133 0.99 16.32 19.63
N GLU A 134 0.71 15.88 20.86
CA GLU A 134 0.91 16.69 22.06
C GLU A 134 2.34 17.25 22.04
N PRO A 135 2.53 18.58 22.11
CA PRO A 135 3.86 19.15 22.03
C PRO A 135 4.66 18.65 23.23
N VAL A 136 5.76 17.95 22.97
CA VAL A 136 6.73 17.52 23.97
C VAL A 136 7.15 18.77 24.76
N ARG A 137 6.57 18.94 25.96
CA ARG A 137 6.95 20.01 26.87
C ARG A 137 8.42 19.80 27.21
N LYS A 138 9.29 20.58 26.59
CA LYS A 138 10.69 20.71 27.01
C LYS A 138 10.67 21.13 28.48
N ARG A 139 11.04 20.21 29.38
CA ARG A 139 11.32 20.57 30.77
C ARG A 139 12.54 21.49 30.75
N ALA A 140 12.34 22.71 31.21
CA ALA A 140 13.38 23.69 31.49
C ALA A 140 14.26 23.21 32.66
#